data_AF-X1IQT0-F1
#
_entry.id   AF-X1IQT0-F1
#
_cell.length_a   1.000
_cell.length_b   1.000
_cell.length_c   1.000
_cell.angle_alpha   90.00
_cell.angle_beta   90.00
_cell.angle_gamma   90.00
#
_symmetry.space_group_name_H-M   'P 1'
#
loop_
_entity.id
_entity.type
_entity.pdbx_description
1 polymer ?
#
loop_
_entity_poly.entity_id
_entity_poly.type
_entity_poly.pdbx_seq_one_letter_code
_entity_poly.pdbx_strand_id
1 'polypeptide(L)'
;LNDRQPNSSLSQYSGPYQESELQYSSITGSDNVPFIYQDRFNNTYDVFNGTSLSPSETISLNQQYEVTLNEVFFKNVDPSDIGEYDTSDEIFSLYCNNSEVYYERDDFNINATSYSIVNPSDNPIVKAQKINDWVVDHLVYDDSLPAQEMGAKWAYDNQLGDCSEYSSLLVTLLRCQGIPARKVTGFVISNDPSTTPKVGQEWSFYTRSTEQTTFLGHAWVEYYVPDIGWIACDPTWDESGNYFNRIDYFHLNLN
;
A
#
# COMPACT_ATOMS: atom_id res chain seq x y z
N LEU A 1 -4.24 2.98 18.67
CA LEU A 1 -3.30 2.11 17.95
C LEU A 1 -2.65 1.20 18.96
N ASN A 2 -3.13 -0.04 19.09
CA ASN A 2 -2.56 -1.03 19.99
C ASN A 2 -1.16 -1.40 19.46
N ASP A 3 -0.11 -0.88 20.10
CA ASP A 3 1.29 -1.33 19.92
C ASP A 3 1.89 -1.24 18.49
N ARG A 4 1.24 -0.54 17.56
CA ARG A 4 1.78 -0.22 16.23
C ARG A 4 2.64 1.03 16.26
N GLN A 5 3.61 1.00 17.16
CA GLN A 5 4.63 2.03 17.25
C GLN A 5 5.69 1.75 16.15
N PRO A 6 6.34 2.80 15.60
CA PRO A 6 7.44 2.64 14.64
C PRO A 6 8.55 1.70 15.13
N ASN A 7 8.71 1.58 16.45
CA ASN A 7 9.70 0.74 17.11
C ASN A 7 9.15 -0.64 17.56
N SER A 8 7.96 -1.04 17.09
CA SER A 8 7.37 -2.34 17.43
C SER A 8 8.12 -3.49 16.78
N SER A 9 8.72 -4.38 17.56
CA SER A 9 9.34 -5.59 17.02
C SER A 9 8.37 -6.53 16.29
N LEU A 10 7.05 -6.36 16.47
CA LEU A 10 6.02 -7.23 15.91
C LEU A 10 5.30 -6.63 14.70
N SER A 11 5.21 -5.30 14.63
CA SER A 11 4.38 -4.59 13.65
C SER A 11 5.09 -3.41 12.99
N GLN A 12 6.41 -3.31 13.12
CA GLN A 12 7.25 -2.29 12.48
C GLN A 12 7.02 -2.16 10.96
N TYR A 13 6.58 -3.23 10.30
CA TYR A 13 6.29 -3.26 8.87
C TYR A 13 4.79 -3.27 8.55
N SER A 14 3.91 -3.04 9.51
CA SER A 14 2.46 -3.09 9.29
C SER A 14 1.84 -1.71 9.46
N GLY A 15 0.98 -1.33 8.51
CA GLY A 15 0.22 -0.09 8.60
C GLY A 15 -0.72 -0.08 9.82
N PRO A 16 -1.02 1.07 10.43
CA PRO A 16 -1.77 1.17 11.68
C PRO A 16 -3.29 0.96 11.57
N TYR A 17 -3.83 0.81 10.36
CA TYR A 17 -5.27 0.95 10.10
C TYR A 17 -6.06 -0.36 9.98
N GLN A 18 -5.41 -1.50 9.73
CA GLN A 18 -6.10 -2.77 9.52
C GLN A 18 -5.65 -3.86 10.49
N GLU A 19 -6.58 -4.49 11.22
CA GLU A 19 -6.38 -5.69 12.02
C GLU A 19 -7.19 -6.84 11.42
N SER A 20 -6.58 -8.02 11.27
CA SER A 20 -7.26 -9.22 10.79
C SER A 20 -7.11 -10.36 11.79
N GLU A 21 -8.20 -11.08 12.03
CA GLU A 21 -8.24 -12.28 12.84
C GLU A 21 -8.80 -13.43 12.01
N LEU A 22 -8.03 -14.52 11.89
CA LEU A 22 -8.46 -15.73 11.22
C LEU A 22 -9.52 -16.45 12.06
N GLN A 23 -10.75 -16.50 11.57
CA GLN A 23 -11.88 -17.17 12.23
C GLN A 23 -11.97 -18.64 11.83
N TYR A 24 -11.65 -18.93 10.56
CA TYR A 24 -11.74 -20.26 9.99
C TYR A 24 -10.75 -20.41 8.84
N SER A 25 -10.01 -21.53 8.81
CA SER A 25 -9.27 -21.98 7.63
C SER A 25 -9.50 -23.47 7.42
N SER A 26 -9.77 -23.84 6.18
CA SER A 26 -9.84 -25.23 5.73
C SER A 26 -9.19 -25.37 4.38
N ILE A 27 -8.23 -26.28 4.29
CA ILE A 27 -7.59 -26.70 3.05
C ILE A 27 -7.88 -28.18 2.86
N THR A 28 -8.49 -28.53 1.73
CA THR A 28 -8.77 -29.92 1.35
C THR A 28 -8.08 -30.24 0.04
N GLY A 29 -7.62 -31.49 -0.12
CA GLY A 29 -6.95 -31.95 -1.35
C GLY A 29 -5.47 -31.57 -1.46
N SER A 30 -4.86 -31.02 -0.40
CA SER A 30 -3.41 -30.81 -0.35
C SER A 30 -2.69 -32.03 0.21
N ASP A 31 -1.47 -32.27 -0.28
CA ASP A 31 -0.58 -33.34 0.19
C ASP A 31 -0.06 -33.11 1.61
N ASN A 32 -0.08 -31.84 2.07
CA ASN A 32 0.41 -31.45 3.38
C ASN A 32 -0.75 -31.25 4.37
N VAL A 33 -0.49 -31.58 5.64
CA VAL A 33 -1.37 -31.13 6.73
C VAL A 33 -1.29 -29.60 6.78
N PRO A 34 -2.42 -28.89 6.71
CA PRO A 34 -2.44 -27.44 6.78
C PRO A 34 -1.78 -26.98 8.09
N PHE A 35 -0.82 -26.07 7.98
CA PHE A 35 -0.14 -25.46 9.11
C PHE A 35 -0.03 -23.96 8.86
N ILE A 36 -0.30 -23.16 9.89
CA ILE A 36 -0.17 -21.71 9.84
C ILE A 36 1.32 -21.39 10.04
N TYR A 37 1.98 -20.91 8.99
CA TYR A 37 3.35 -20.42 9.10
C TYR A 37 3.33 -18.93 9.44
N GLN A 38 4.42 -18.46 10.05
CA GLN A 38 4.67 -17.04 10.24
C GLN A 38 5.96 -16.66 9.51
N ASP A 39 5.94 -15.56 8.77
CA ASP A 39 7.16 -15.02 8.18
C ASP A 39 7.96 -14.24 9.23
N ARG A 40 9.09 -13.67 8.82
CA ARG A 40 9.95 -12.86 9.71
C ARG A 40 9.29 -11.56 10.18
N PHE A 41 8.15 -11.20 9.62
CA PHE A 41 7.35 -10.02 9.95
C PHE A 41 6.08 -10.39 10.72
N ASN A 42 5.97 -11.65 11.17
CA ASN A 42 4.84 -12.20 11.91
C ASN A 42 3.53 -12.27 11.10
N ASN A 43 3.61 -12.16 9.76
CA ASN A 43 2.46 -12.40 8.89
C ASN A 43 2.17 -13.89 8.85
N THR A 44 0.91 -14.28 9.03
CA THR A 44 0.49 -15.68 8.92
C THR A 44 0.21 -16.04 7.47
N TYR A 45 0.75 -17.16 7.00
CA TYR A 45 0.45 -17.67 5.66
C TYR A 45 0.19 -19.17 5.69
N ASP A 46 -0.74 -19.61 4.84
CA ASP A 46 -1.07 -21.01 4.63
C ASP A 46 -0.22 -21.57 3.49
N VAL A 47 0.40 -22.72 3.71
CA VAL A 47 1.15 -23.44 2.66
C VAL A 47 0.37 -24.67 2.25
N PHE A 48 0.00 -24.72 0.97
CA PHE A 48 -0.54 -25.91 0.33
C PHE A 48 0.39 -26.33 -0.80
N ASN A 49 0.58 -27.64 -0.95
CA ASN A 49 1.29 -28.21 -2.08
C ASN A 49 0.30 -28.97 -2.97
N GLY A 50 0.44 -28.78 -4.28
CA GLY A 50 -0.32 -29.46 -5.33
C GLY A 50 0.56 -30.22 -6.32
N THR A 51 1.81 -30.52 -5.98
CA THR A 51 2.73 -31.25 -6.86
C THR A 51 2.25 -32.66 -7.24
N SER A 52 1.31 -33.23 -6.48
CA SER A 52 0.78 -34.58 -6.73
C SER A 52 -0.59 -34.58 -7.42
N LEU A 53 -1.14 -33.42 -7.79
CA LEU A 53 -2.48 -33.33 -8.36
C LEU A 53 -2.55 -34.02 -9.72
N SER A 54 -3.37 -35.06 -9.81
CA SER A 54 -3.79 -35.66 -11.06
C SER A 54 -4.72 -34.70 -11.83
N PRO A 55 -4.81 -34.81 -13.17
CA PRO A 55 -5.81 -34.05 -13.92
C PRO A 55 -7.22 -34.33 -13.33
N SER A 56 -7.94 -33.27 -12.96
CA SER A 56 -9.25 -33.26 -12.26
C SER A 56 -9.23 -33.23 -10.72
N GLU A 57 -8.08 -33.40 -10.06
CA GLU A 57 -7.98 -33.16 -8.62
C GLU A 57 -7.95 -31.65 -8.33
N THR A 58 -8.56 -31.26 -7.21
CA THR A 58 -8.69 -29.85 -6.82
C THR A 58 -8.19 -29.67 -5.39
N ILE A 59 -7.43 -28.60 -5.18
CA ILE A 59 -7.19 -28.05 -3.85
C ILE A 59 -8.25 -26.98 -3.63
N SER A 60 -8.98 -27.10 -2.52
CA SER A 60 -9.94 -26.08 -2.08
C SER A 60 -9.41 -25.41 -0.82
N LEU A 61 -9.22 -24.10 -0.89
CA LEU A 61 -8.91 -23.23 0.24
C LEU A 61 -10.20 -22.45 0.60
N ASN A 62 -10.64 -22.55 1.85
CA ASN A 62 -11.75 -21.78 2.38
C ASN A 62 -11.30 -21.10 3.68
N GLN A 63 -11.21 -19.78 3.65
CA GLN A 63 -10.81 -18.97 4.80
C GLN A 63 -11.87 -17.92 5.10
N GLN A 64 -12.06 -17.66 6.38
CA GLN A 64 -12.88 -16.57 6.90
C GLN A 64 -12.06 -15.76 7.87
N TYR A 65 -12.02 -14.44 7.65
CA TYR A 65 -11.37 -13.49 8.54
C TYR A 65 -12.40 -12.51 9.07
N GLU A 66 -12.23 -12.12 10.33
CA GLU A 66 -12.78 -10.88 10.85
C GLU A 66 -11.74 -9.78 10.64
N VAL A 67 -12.11 -8.71 9.94
CA VAL A 67 -11.19 -7.61 9.65
C VAL A 67 -11.76 -6.33 10.22
N THR A 68 -10.97 -5.66 11.06
CA THR A 68 -11.25 -4.33 11.58
C THR A 68 -10.44 -3.31 10.80
N LEU A 69 -11.15 -2.39 10.12
CA LEU A 69 -10.56 -1.25 9.42
C LEU A 69 -10.87 0.03 10.18
N ASN A 70 -9.83 0.83 10.43
CA ASN A 70 -9.94 2.12 11.10
C ASN A 70 -9.52 3.23 10.13
N GLU A 71 -10.30 4.31 10.08
CA GLU A 71 -9.82 5.52 9.44
C GLU A 71 -8.66 6.10 10.27
N VAL A 72 -7.55 6.40 9.60
CA VAL A 72 -6.38 7.03 10.20
C VAL A 72 -6.05 8.29 9.40
N PHE A 73 -5.88 9.41 10.09
CA PHE A 73 -5.46 10.67 9.49
C PHE A 73 -4.37 11.33 10.35
N PHE A 74 -3.28 11.78 9.71
CA PHE A 74 -2.22 12.55 10.37
C PHE A 74 -2.38 14.02 10.01
N LYS A 75 -2.81 14.83 10.98
CA LYS A 75 -3.02 16.28 10.81
C LYS A 75 -2.10 17.05 11.73
N ASN A 76 -1.49 18.12 11.21
CA ASN A 76 -0.64 19.05 11.96
C ASN A 76 0.45 18.34 12.77
N VAL A 77 1.16 17.38 12.14
CA VAL A 77 2.28 16.69 12.78
C VAL A 77 3.31 17.72 13.23
N ASP A 78 3.65 17.72 14.51
CA ASP A 78 4.67 18.62 15.05
C ASP A 78 6.04 18.20 14.48
N PRO A 79 6.84 19.12 13.94
CA PRO A 79 8.21 18.80 13.56
C PRO A 79 9.04 18.12 14.66
N SER A 80 8.72 18.31 15.95
CA SER A 80 9.40 17.61 17.05
C SER A 80 9.08 16.11 17.15
N ASP A 81 7.97 15.66 16.53
CA ASP A 81 7.57 14.25 16.51
C ASP A 81 8.23 13.49 15.35
N ILE A 82 8.92 14.20 14.44
CA ILE A 82 9.65 13.62 13.31
C ILE A 82 11.04 13.25 13.78
N GLY A 83 11.29 11.95 13.92
CA GLY A 83 12.62 11.42 14.24
C GLY A 83 13.62 11.53 13.09
N GLU A 84 14.86 11.15 13.36
CA GLU A 84 15.93 11.08 12.36
C GLU A 84 15.96 9.69 11.69
N TYR A 85 16.26 9.66 10.39
CA TYR A 85 16.43 8.39 9.67
C TYR A 85 17.77 7.74 10.02
N ASP A 86 17.73 6.46 10.42
CA ASP A 86 18.91 5.61 10.45
C ASP A 86 19.06 4.92 9.09
N THR A 87 19.97 5.44 8.25
CA THR A 87 20.19 4.88 6.90
C THR A 87 20.77 3.46 6.91
N SER A 88 21.16 2.93 8.08
CA SER A 88 21.62 1.56 8.26
C SER A 88 20.52 0.60 8.71
N ASP A 89 19.32 1.10 9.03
CA ASP A 89 18.21 0.26 9.47
C ASP A 89 17.56 -0.53 8.32
N GLU A 90 16.80 -1.56 8.70
CA GLU A 90 16.18 -2.47 7.73
C GLU A 90 15.06 -1.80 6.91
N ILE A 91 14.30 -0.85 7.47
CA ILE A 91 13.26 -0.13 6.72
C ILE A 91 13.92 0.69 5.61
N PHE A 92 14.96 1.45 5.93
CA PHE A 92 15.69 2.25 4.97
C PHE A 92 16.34 1.37 3.89
N SER A 93 16.96 0.27 4.30
CA SER A 93 17.57 -0.67 3.36
C SER A 93 16.57 -1.32 2.41
N LEU A 94 15.39 -1.70 2.90
CA LEU A 94 14.36 -2.35 2.08
C LEU A 94 13.63 -1.37 1.16
N TYR A 95 13.30 -0.19 1.68
CA TYR A 95 12.31 0.69 1.05
C TYR A 95 12.89 2.01 0.53
N CYS A 96 14.20 2.19 0.53
CA CYS A 96 14.83 3.41 0.01
C CYS A 96 16.07 3.19 -0.87
N ASN A 97 16.84 2.12 -0.67
CA ASN A 97 18.22 2.09 -1.16
C ASN A 97 18.42 1.63 -2.62
N ASN A 98 17.50 0.88 -3.23
CA ASN A 98 17.75 0.26 -4.53
C ASN A 98 16.73 0.70 -5.59
N SER A 99 17.21 0.91 -6.83
CA SER A 99 16.35 0.82 -8.00
C SER A 99 15.95 -0.64 -8.20
N GLU A 100 14.67 -0.86 -8.46
CA GLU A 100 14.13 -2.17 -8.76
C GLU A 100 13.06 -2.04 -9.85
N VAL A 101 12.54 -3.18 -10.34
CA VAL A 101 11.52 -3.18 -11.39
C VAL A 101 10.34 -2.32 -10.92
N TYR A 102 9.92 -1.38 -11.77
CA TYR A 102 8.86 -0.39 -11.53
C TYR A 102 9.23 0.81 -10.64
N TYR A 103 10.43 0.83 -10.04
CA TYR A 103 10.88 1.91 -9.16
C TYR A 103 12.30 2.37 -9.50
N GLU A 104 12.47 2.97 -10.67
CA GLU A 104 13.76 3.37 -11.24
C GLU A 104 14.33 4.67 -10.62
N ARG A 105 14.59 4.70 -9.31
CA ARG A 105 15.05 5.90 -8.57
C ARG A 105 16.39 6.48 -9.03
N ASP A 106 17.24 5.65 -9.64
CA ASP A 106 18.54 6.06 -10.19
C ASP A 106 18.42 6.61 -11.61
N ASP A 107 17.21 6.62 -12.20
CA ASP A 107 16.97 7.34 -13.46
C ASP A 107 17.26 8.83 -13.27
N PHE A 108 18.10 9.38 -14.14
CA PHE A 108 18.59 10.75 -14.04
C PHE A 108 17.45 11.78 -14.02
N ASN A 109 16.43 11.61 -14.86
CA ASN A 109 15.35 12.58 -14.99
C ASN A 109 14.38 12.50 -13.80
N ILE A 110 14.03 11.30 -13.37
CA ILE A 110 13.18 11.11 -12.18
C ILE A 110 13.88 11.66 -10.94
N ASN A 111 15.17 11.35 -10.76
CA ASN A 111 15.95 11.83 -9.64
C ASN A 111 16.03 13.37 -9.62
N ALA A 112 16.42 13.97 -10.75
CA ALA A 112 16.49 15.43 -10.88
C ALA A 112 15.13 16.10 -10.63
N THR A 113 14.04 15.51 -11.12
CA THR A 113 12.67 16.00 -10.90
C THR A 113 12.33 15.99 -9.42
N SER A 114 12.56 14.88 -8.72
CA SER A 114 12.34 14.77 -7.27
C SER A 114 13.04 15.89 -6.48
N TYR A 115 14.32 16.17 -6.79
CA TYR A 115 15.06 17.26 -6.15
C TYR A 115 14.59 18.67 -6.55
N SER A 116 13.89 18.82 -7.68
CA SER A 116 13.34 20.12 -8.11
C SER A 116 12.00 20.45 -7.43
N ILE A 117 11.26 19.45 -6.97
CA ILE A 117 9.95 19.60 -6.31
C ILE A 117 10.09 20.14 -4.88
N VAL A 118 11.15 19.76 -4.18
CA VAL A 118 11.29 20.00 -2.74
C VAL A 118 12.46 20.93 -2.39
N ASN A 119 12.42 21.54 -1.22
CA ASN A 119 13.62 22.16 -0.66
C ASN A 119 14.41 21.13 0.17
N PRO A 120 15.75 21.18 0.16
CA PRO A 120 16.56 20.31 1.01
C PRO A 120 16.22 20.39 2.51
N SER A 121 15.77 21.56 2.97
CA SER A 121 15.40 21.84 4.37
C SER A 121 13.96 21.45 4.75
N ASP A 122 13.14 21.02 3.79
CA ASP A 122 11.79 20.55 4.09
C ASP A 122 11.87 19.27 4.94
N ASN A 123 11.00 19.13 5.94
CA ASN A 123 10.89 17.87 6.67
C ASN A 123 10.25 16.77 5.78
N PRO A 124 10.36 15.49 6.14
CA PRO A 124 9.93 14.38 5.30
C PRO A 124 8.45 14.42 4.91
N ILE A 125 7.56 14.88 5.79
CA ILE A 125 6.12 14.99 5.52
C ILE A 125 5.85 16.11 4.51
N VAL A 126 6.52 17.25 4.65
CA VAL A 126 6.41 18.35 3.68
C VAL A 126 6.94 17.94 2.31
N LYS A 127 8.06 17.20 2.27
CA LYS A 127 8.57 16.61 1.02
C LYS A 127 7.54 15.66 0.40
N ALA A 128 6.96 14.77 1.21
CA ALA A 128 5.97 13.81 0.75
C ALA A 128 4.72 14.49 0.18
N GLN A 129 4.20 15.54 0.83
CA GLN A 129 3.07 16.31 0.31
C GLN A 129 3.39 16.93 -1.05
N LYS A 130 4.50 17.67 -1.16
CA LYS A 130 4.87 18.33 -2.42
C LYS A 130 5.06 17.34 -3.57
N ILE A 131 5.64 16.17 -3.28
CA ILE A 131 5.83 15.11 -4.27
C ILE A 131 4.49 14.47 -4.65
N ASN A 132 3.61 14.20 -3.68
CA ASN A 132 2.26 13.72 -3.95
C ASN A 132 1.50 14.71 -4.84
N ASP A 133 1.46 15.99 -4.47
CA ASP A 133 0.78 17.04 -5.23
C ASP A 133 1.30 17.10 -6.66
N TRP A 134 2.63 17.01 -6.83
CA TRP A 134 3.24 16.97 -8.15
C TRP A 134 2.84 15.72 -8.95
N VAL A 135 2.76 14.54 -8.34
CA VAL A 135 2.33 13.31 -9.02
C VAL A 135 0.88 13.42 -9.46
N VAL A 136 0.01 13.92 -8.58
CA VAL A 136 -1.40 14.16 -8.84
C VAL A 136 -1.57 15.14 -10.02
N ASP A 137 -0.82 16.24 -10.02
CA ASP A 137 -0.86 17.24 -11.09
C ASP A 137 -0.23 16.75 -12.41
N HIS A 138 0.74 15.82 -12.35
CA HIS A 138 1.54 15.37 -13.51
C HIS A 138 0.92 14.19 -14.26
N LEU A 139 0.11 13.37 -13.60
CA LEU A 139 -0.51 12.20 -14.21
C LEU A 139 -1.98 12.46 -14.57
N VAL A 140 -2.41 11.85 -15.66
CA VAL A 140 -3.83 11.75 -16.02
C VAL A 140 -4.29 10.31 -15.76
N TYR A 141 -5.36 10.15 -14.99
CA TYR A 141 -5.92 8.83 -14.71
C TYR A 141 -6.55 8.21 -15.97
N ASP A 142 -6.21 6.96 -16.28
CA ASP A 142 -6.74 6.21 -17.44
C ASP A 142 -7.01 4.74 -17.07
N ASP A 143 -8.28 4.39 -16.86
CA ASP A 143 -8.73 3.02 -16.56
C ASP A 143 -8.89 2.13 -17.81
N SER A 144 -8.61 2.66 -19.01
CA SER A 144 -8.62 1.91 -20.26
C SER A 144 -7.28 1.22 -20.56
N LEU A 145 -6.27 1.47 -19.72
CA LEU A 145 -4.97 0.84 -19.81
C LEU A 145 -5.07 -0.69 -19.68
N PRO A 146 -4.16 -1.45 -20.32
CA PRO A 146 -4.10 -2.87 -20.11
C PRO A 146 -3.85 -3.18 -18.64
N ALA A 147 -4.42 -4.28 -18.13
CA ALA A 147 -4.20 -4.77 -16.77
C ALA A 147 -2.77 -5.32 -16.60
N GLN A 148 -1.79 -4.43 -16.65
CA GLN A 148 -0.36 -4.69 -16.58
C GLN A 148 0.33 -3.47 -15.96
N GLU A 149 1.12 -3.71 -14.92
CA GLU A 149 1.98 -2.67 -14.35
C GLU A 149 3.10 -2.28 -15.33
N MET A 150 3.23 -0.97 -15.57
CA MET A 150 4.24 -0.38 -16.43
C MET A 150 5.33 0.35 -15.63
N GLY A 151 4.99 0.80 -14.41
CA GLY A 151 5.94 1.32 -13.43
C GLY A 151 6.28 2.81 -13.54
N ALA A 152 7.13 3.29 -12.63
CA ALA A 152 7.39 4.71 -12.43
C ALA A 152 7.99 5.40 -13.65
N LYS A 153 9.00 4.81 -14.31
CA LYS A 153 9.62 5.44 -15.48
C LYS A 153 8.65 5.60 -16.64
N TRP A 154 7.81 4.60 -16.87
CA TRP A 154 6.80 4.67 -17.91
C TRP A 154 5.75 5.74 -17.59
N ALA A 155 5.25 5.77 -16.35
CA ALA A 155 4.29 6.77 -15.88
C ALA A 155 4.86 8.20 -16.03
N TYR A 156 6.11 8.39 -15.62
CA TYR A 156 6.82 9.67 -15.73
C TYR A 156 6.89 10.17 -17.19
N ASP A 157 7.26 9.29 -18.13
CA ASP A 157 7.43 9.64 -19.54
C ASP A 157 6.09 9.88 -20.25
N ASN A 158 5.04 9.12 -19.91
CA ASN A 158 3.76 9.13 -20.61
C ASN A 158 2.72 10.05 -19.95
N GLN A 159 2.94 10.49 -18.71
CA GLN A 159 2.07 11.42 -17.97
C GLN A 159 0.64 10.89 -17.78
N LEU A 160 0.49 9.58 -17.72
CA LEU A 160 -0.80 8.92 -17.53
C LEU A 160 -0.59 7.57 -16.83
N GLY A 161 -1.66 7.02 -16.26
CA GLY A 161 -1.58 5.78 -15.50
C GLY A 161 -2.86 5.44 -14.75
N ASP A 162 -2.92 4.23 -14.17
CA ASP A 162 -3.92 3.87 -13.17
C ASP A 162 -3.32 3.90 -11.74
N CYS A 163 -4.04 3.37 -10.76
CA CYS A 163 -3.58 3.30 -9.36
C CYS A 163 -2.15 2.74 -9.18
N SER A 164 -1.73 1.83 -10.06
CA SER A 164 -0.42 1.19 -10.06
C SER A 164 0.69 2.17 -10.43
N GLU A 165 0.51 2.94 -11.51
CA GLU A 165 1.47 3.93 -12.00
C GLU A 165 1.58 5.14 -11.09
N TYR A 166 0.44 5.62 -10.57
CA TYR A 166 0.41 6.68 -9.56
C TYR A 166 1.22 6.28 -8.32
N SER A 167 0.95 5.09 -7.79
CA SER A 167 1.66 4.56 -6.62
C SER A 167 3.16 4.36 -6.90
N SER A 168 3.50 3.79 -8.07
CA SER A 168 4.90 3.51 -8.43
C SER A 168 5.71 4.80 -8.59
N LEU A 169 5.15 5.82 -9.25
CA LEU A 169 5.82 7.10 -9.44
C LEU A 169 6.02 7.84 -8.10
N LEU A 170 4.98 7.89 -7.26
CA LEU A 170 5.08 8.50 -5.93
C LEU A 170 6.15 7.81 -5.07
N VAL A 171 6.12 6.48 -4.97
CA VAL A 171 7.14 5.71 -4.24
C VAL A 171 8.54 6.04 -4.76
N THR A 172 8.73 6.08 -6.08
CA THR A 172 10.05 6.32 -6.67
C THR A 172 10.57 7.72 -6.34
N LEU A 173 9.74 8.75 -6.47
CA LEU A 173 10.12 10.13 -6.16
C LEU A 173 10.41 10.34 -4.67
N LEU A 174 9.68 9.66 -3.77
CA LEU A 174 9.96 9.66 -2.33
C LEU A 174 11.32 9.02 -2.02
N ARG A 175 11.61 7.86 -2.63
CA ARG A 175 12.89 7.16 -2.48
C ARG A 175 14.08 7.94 -3.03
N CYS A 176 13.89 8.79 -4.03
CA CYS A 176 14.92 9.75 -4.48
C CYS A 176 15.30 10.76 -3.38
N GLN A 177 14.37 11.09 -2.47
CA GLN A 177 14.59 12.00 -1.33
C GLN A 177 15.09 11.32 -0.06
N GLY A 178 15.37 10.01 -0.10
CA GLY A 178 15.76 9.29 1.12
C GLY A 178 14.58 8.97 2.04
N ILE A 179 13.34 9.00 1.53
CA ILE A 179 12.14 8.68 2.30
C ILE A 179 11.74 7.24 1.97
N PRO A 180 11.78 6.30 2.94
CA PRO A 180 11.35 4.94 2.71
C PRO A 180 9.86 4.91 2.36
N ALA A 181 9.53 4.30 1.22
CA ALA A 181 8.16 4.23 0.72
C ALA A 181 7.89 2.88 0.06
N ARG A 182 6.63 2.44 0.12
CA ARG A 182 6.18 1.18 -0.47
C ARG A 182 4.79 1.31 -1.08
N LYS A 183 4.56 0.52 -2.12
CA LYS A 183 3.24 0.30 -2.68
C LYS A 183 2.49 -0.69 -1.80
N VAL A 184 1.25 -0.39 -1.50
CA VAL A 184 0.28 -1.30 -0.90
C VAL A 184 -0.74 -1.66 -1.94
N THR A 185 -1.06 -2.94 -2.05
CA THR A 185 -2.09 -3.44 -2.96
C THR A 185 -3.21 -4.06 -2.16
N GLY A 186 -4.43 -3.87 -2.62
CA GLY A 186 -5.57 -4.50 -1.97
C GLY A 186 -6.85 -4.21 -2.71
N PHE A 187 -7.88 -3.91 -1.95
CA PHE A 187 -9.19 -3.61 -2.50
C PHE A 187 -9.79 -2.37 -1.88
N VAL A 188 -10.58 -1.66 -2.68
CA VAL A 188 -11.51 -0.63 -2.19
C VAL A 188 -12.93 -1.15 -2.24
N ILE A 189 -13.65 -0.94 -1.14
CA ILE A 189 -15.02 -1.43 -0.92
C ILE A 189 -16.08 -0.54 -1.62
N SER A 190 -15.73 0.70 -1.95
CA SER A 190 -16.54 1.62 -2.75
C SER A 190 -15.61 2.36 -3.69
N ASN A 191 -16.04 2.64 -4.92
CA ASN A 191 -15.31 3.49 -5.87
C ASN A 191 -15.71 4.97 -5.79
N ASP A 192 -16.60 5.31 -4.85
CA ASP A 192 -17.02 6.67 -4.58
C ASP A 192 -16.36 7.15 -3.27
N PRO A 193 -15.33 8.01 -3.34
CA PRO A 193 -14.61 8.51 -2.16
C PRO A 193 -15.48 9.43 -1.28
N SER A 194 -16.69 9.82 -1.74
CA SER A 194 -17.67 10.56 -0.94
C SER A 194 -18.60 9.66 -0.12
N THR A 195 -18.49 8.33 -0.28
CA THR A 195 -19.30 7.38 0.48
C THR A 195 -19.02 7.55 1.98
N THR A 196 -20.08 7.66 2.79
CA THR A 196 -19.98 7.76 4.25
C THR A 196 -20.95 6.76 4.90
N PRO A 197 -20.48 5.59 5.34
CA PRO A 197 -21.32 4.60 5.98
C PRO A 197 -21.76 5.10 7.36
N LYS A 198 -22.97 4.73 7.75
CA LYS A 198 -23.51 5.08 9.08
C LYS A 198 -23.10 4.04 10.11
N VAL A 199 -22.90 4.48 11.35
CA VAL A 199 -22.67 3.55 12.48
C VAL A 199 -23.80 2.53 12.55
N GLY A 200 -23.44 1.24 12.58
CA GLY A 200 -24.37 0.11 12.60
C GLY A 200 -24.96 -0.27 11.23
N GLN A 201 -24.51 0.36 10.14
CA GLN A 201 -24.92 -0.03 8.79
C GLN A 201 -24.17 -1.30 8.36
N GLU A 202 -24.90 -2.29 7.89
CA GLU A 202 -24.36 -3.51 7.31
C GLU A 202 -24.29 -3.38 5.79
N TRP A 203 -23.19 -3.87 5.21
CA TRP A 203 -23.00 -3.94 3.78
C TRP A 203 -22.53 -5.35 3.40
N SER A 204 -22.78 -5.75 2.17
CA SER A 204 -22.30 -7.02 1.63
C SER A 204 -21.71 -6.77 0.25
N PHE A 205 -20.48 -7.25 0.06
CA PHE A 205 -19.73 -7.10 -1.18
C PHE A 205 -19.23 -8.48 -1.59
N TYR A 206 -19.12 -8.71 -2.89
CA TYR A 206 -18.54 -9.94 -3.42
C TYR A 206 -17.83 -9.63 -4.73
N THR A 207 -16.74 -10.36 -4.98
CA THR A 207 -16.10 -10.41 -6.29
C THR A 207 -16.39 -11.76 -6.93
N ARG A 208 -16.87 -11.74 -8.16
CA ARG A 208 -17.05 -12.92 -9.01
C ARG A 208 -16.45 -12.60 -10.35
N SER A 209 -15.73 -13.55 -10.94
CA SER A 209 -15.08 -13.38 -12.25
C SER A 209 -16.02 -13.03 -13.42
N THR A 210 -17.34 -12.98 -13.19
CA THR A 210 -18.37 -12.79 -14.22
C THR A 210 -19.39 -11.70 -13.90
N GLU A 211 -19.28 -10.97 -12.79
CA GLU A 211 -20.25 -9.94 -12.39
C GLU A 211 -19.55 -8.60 -12.10
N GLN A 212 -20.26 -7.48 -12.30
CA GLN A 212 -19.80 -6.17 -11.82
C GLN A 212 -19.65 -6.25 -10.31
N THR A 213 -18.45 -5.96 -9.82
CA THR A 213 -18.13 -5.98 -8.40
C THR A 213 -18.08 -4.54 -7.86
N THR A 214 -18.60 -4.35 -6.67
CA THR A 214 -18.41 -3.13 -5.86
C THR A 214 -17.05 -3.09 -5.18
N PHE A 215 -16.25 -4.15 -5.35
CA PHE A 215 -14.98 -4.38 -4.69
C PHE A 215 -13.86 -4.39 -5.74
N LEU A 216 -13.11 -3.30 -5.84
CA LEU A 216 -12.14 -3.10 -6.91
C LEU A 216 -10.72 -3.28 -6.39
N GLY A 217 -9.89 -3.97 -7.18
CA GLY A 217 -8.45 -3.98 -6.91
C GLY A 217 -7.92 -2.56 -6.94
N HIS A 218 -7.08 -2.21 -5.97
CA HIS A 218 -6.53 -0.86 -5.84
C HIS A 218 -5.11 -0.90 -5.30
N ALA A 219 -4.34 0.13 -5.61
CA ALA A 219 -3.00 0.33 -5.10
C ALA A 219 -2.84 1.75 -4.56
N TRP A 220 -2.18 1.87 -3.42
CA TRP A 220 -1.83 3.15 -2.79
C TRP A 220 -0.41 3.09 -2.23
N VAL A 221 -0.01 4.14 -1.51
CA VAL A 221 1.34 4.29 -0.99
C VAL A 221 1.33 4.37 0.54
N GLU A 222 2.34 3.77 1.16
CA GLU A 222 2.73 4.11 2.52
C GLU A 222 4.16 4.64 2.49
N TYR A 223 4.41 5.72 3.22
CA TYR A 223 5.75 6.24 3.45
C TYR A 223 6.06 6.26 4.95
N TYR A 224 7.31 5.96 5.30
CA TYR A 224 7.73 5.83 6.69
C TYR A 224 8.30 7.13 7.21
N VAL A 225 7.87 7.53 8.41
CA VAL A 225 8.45 8.67 9.15
C VAL A 225 8.95 8.15 10.50
N PRO A 226 10.24 8.33 10.85
CA PRO A 226 10.77 7.87 12.13
C PRO A 226 10.00 8.49 13.30
N ASP A 227 9.82 7.71 14.37
CA ASP A 227 9.01 8.04 15.56
C ASP A 227 7.51 8.27 15.32
N ILE A 228 7.03 8.22 14.07
CA ILE A 228 5.58 8.21 13.73
C ILE A 228 5.12 6.85 13.16
N GLY A 229 5.88 6.26 12.23
CA GLY A 229 5.56 5.00 11.56
C GLY A 229 5.15 5.15 10.10
N TRP A 230 4.45 4.15 9.58
CA TRP A 230 3.91 4.17 8.21
C TRP A 230 2.69 5.08 8.11
N ILE A 231 2.81 6.08 7.25
CA ILE A 231 1.74 7.03 6.91
C ILE A 231 1.23 6.68 5.52
N ALA A 232 -0.06 6.38 5.43
CA ALA A 232 -0.71 6.06 4.17
C ALA A 232 -1.05 7.33 3.37
N CYS A 233 -0.99 7.20 2.05
CA CYS A 233 -1.33 8.21 1.07
C CYS A 233 -1.86 7.53 -0.20
N ASP A 234 -2.99 8.00 -0.71
CA ASP A 234 -3.53 7.54 -1.99
C ASP A 234 -3.53 8.69 -3.01
N PRO A 235 -2.53 8.74 -3.91
CA PRO A 235 -2.43 9.78 -4.92
C PRO A 235 -3.53 9.66 -6.00
N THR A 236 -4.17 8.51 -6.17
CA THR A 236 -5.24 8.35 -7.17
C THR A 236 -6.53 9.02 -6.71
N TRP A 237 -6.78 9.08 -5.40
CA TRP A 237 -8.00 9.66 -4.83
C TRP A 237 -7.81 11.03 -4.19
N ASP A 238 -6.59 11.56 -4.18
CA ASP A 238 -6.26 12.77 -3.41
C ASP A 238 -7.05 14.01 -3.86
N GLU A 239 -7.20 14.24 -5.17
CA GLU A 239 -7.98 15.38 -5.70
C GLU A 239 -9.44 15.40 -5.23
N SER A 240 -10.02 14.21 -5.07
CA SER A 240 -11.46 14.04 -4.81
C SER A 240 -11.78 13.83 -3.33
N GLY A 241 -10.82 13.35 -2.54
CA GLY A 241 -11.04 12.88 -1.18
C GLY A 241 -10.04 13.35 -0.13
N ASN A 242 -8.98 14.09 -0.48
CA ASN A 242 -7.90 14.48 0.42
C ASN A 242 -7.32 13.26 1.17
N TYR A 243 -6.64 12.42 0.39
CA TYR A 243 -6.06 11.15 0.81
C TYR A 243 -4.56 11.23 1.11
N PHE A 244 -3.94 12.41 1.01
CA PHE A 244 -2.63 12.62 1.61
C PHE A 244 -2.71 12.48 3.13
N ASN A 245 -1.83 11.65 3.71
CA ASN A 245 -1.79 11.35 5.15
C ASN A 245 -3.09 10.79 5.71
N ARG A 246 -3.91 10.14 4.87
CA ARG A 246 -5.19 9.59 5.24
C ARG A 246 -5.39 8.25 4.56
N ILE A 247 -5.97 7.32 5.32
CA ILE A 247 -6.56 6.10 4.79
C ILE A 247 -7.87 5.88 5.51
N ASP A 248 -8.89 5.48 4.79
CA ASP A 248 -10.23 5.30 5.35
C ASP A 248 -10.53 3.81 5.61
N TYR A 249 -11.75 3.56 6.08
CA TYR A 249 -12.25 2.21 6.36
C TYR A 249 -12.74 1.46 5.11
N PHE A 250 -12.61 2.03 3.91
CA PHE A 250 -12.93 1.35 2.65
C PHE A 250 -11.71 0.71 1.98
N HIS A 251 -10.50 1.04 2.43
CA HIS A 251 -9.26 0.43 1.94
C HIS A 251 -8.92 -0.83 2.73
N LEU A 252 -9.05 -1.97 2.06
CA LEU A 252 -8.63 -3.27 2.57
C LEU A 252 -7.29 -3.65 1.96
N ASN A 253 -6.24 -3.69 2.78
CA ASN A 253 -4.91 -4.15 2.40
C ASN A 253 -4.88 -5.69 2.26
N LEU A 254 -4.27 -6.18 1.18
CA LEU A 254 -3.83 -7.56 1.03
C LEU A 254 -2.33 -7.62 1.39
N ASN A 255 -2.03 -7.65 2.68
CA ASN A 255 -0.71 -8.09 3.13
C ASN A 255 -0.68 -9.61 3.21
#